data_AF-A0A503XSH7-F1
#
_entry.id   AF-A0A503XSH7-F1
#
_cell.length_a   1.000
_cell.length_b   1.000
_cell.length_c   1.000
_cell.angle_alpha   90.00
_cell.angle_beta   90.00
_cell.angle_gamma   90.00
#
_symmetry.space_group_name_H-M   'P 1'
#
loop_
_entity.id
_entity.type
_entity.pdbx_description
1 polymer ?
#
loop_
_entity_poly.entity_id
_entity_poly.type
_entity_poly.pdbx_seq_one_letter_code
_entity_poly.pdbx_strand_id
1 'polypeptide(L)'
;MKSRRLAVLCMALLWSGQVVSADLVAPPEPEPKEEKGIWGAIAYSSVDTKHGFFWGADKRQEAKDAAMKYCENAGGKGCTVVTVFRNHRHWTDDDETGFPYKHCGALAVAKEKQSDRLTPWGANSAETRRDAEDLALHACEAAGTECKIREWVCT
;
A
#
# COMPACT_ATOMS: atom_id res chain seq x y z
N MET A 1 78.77 22.21 4.01
CA MET A 1 79.75 21.18 4.42
C MET A 1 79.02 19.90 4.82
N LYS A 2 79.62 18.74 4.51
CA LYS A 2 79.46 17.42 5.15
C LYS A 2 78.07 16.74 5.18
N SER A 3 77.94 15.74 4.31
CA SER A 3 76.99 14.62 4.41
C SER A 3 77.17 13.80 5.69
N ARG A 4 76.08 13.20 6.19
CA ARG A 4 76.10 11.87 6.83
C ARG A 4 74.77 11.15 6.58
N ARG A 5 74.81 10.09 5.76
CA ARG A 5 73.79 9.03 5.73
C ARG A 5 74.19 7.92 6.70
N LEU A 6 73.22 7.29 7.35
CA LEU A 6 73.23 5.86 7.69
C LEU A 6 71.81 5.39 8.00
N ALA A 7 71.45 4.20 7.49
CA ALA A 7 70.26 3.43 7.88
C ALA A 7 70.49 2.81 9.29
N VAL A 8 69.63 2.04 9.96
CA VAL A 8 68.55 1.07 9.62
C VAL A 8 67.44 1.23 10.72
N LEU A 9 66.33 0.49 10.85
CA LEU A 9 65.90 -0.84 10.41
C LEU A 9 64.34 -0.91 10.31
N CYS A 10 63.78 -1.98 9.75
CA CYS A 10 62.32 -2.21 9.66
C CYS A 10 61.71 -2.78 10.95
N MET A 11 60.43 -2.48 11.21
CA MET A 11 59.46 -3.52 11.57
C MET A 11 58.06 -3.11 11.11
N ALA A 12 57.44 -3.93 10.27
CA ALA A 12 56.06 -3.77 9.86
C ALA A 12 55.17 -4.67 10.73
N LEU A 13 54.13 -4.11 11.33
CA LEU A 13 52.98 -4.85 11.85
C LEU A 13 51.70 -4.12 11.40
N LEU A 14 51.27 -4.45 10.18
CA LEU A 14 49.95 -4.09 9.68
C LEU A 14 48.91 -4.94 10.43
N TRP A 15 48.31 -4.38 11.48
CA TRP A 15 47.25 -5.07 12.21
C TRP A 15 45.89 -4.83 11.53
N SER A 16 45.77 -5.27 10.28
CA SER A 16 44.49 -5.36 9.58
C SER A 16 43.69 -6.54 10.13
N GLY A 17 43.05 -6.32 11.28
CA GLY A 17 42.10 -7.27 11.85
C GLY A 17 40.89 -7.45 10.95
N GLN A 18 40.93 -8.44 10.06
CA GLN A 18 39.76 -8.84 9.29
C GLN A 18 38.79 -9.57 10.21
N VAL A 19 37.81 -8.82 10.73
CA VAL A 19 36.63 -9.39 11.35
C VAL A 19 35.79 -10.06 10.25
N VAL A 20 35.93 -11.38 10.14
CA VAL A 20 35.02 -12.20 9.33
C VAL A 20 33.83 -12.52 10.22
N SER A 21 32.73 -11.77 10.06
CA SER A 21 31.43 -12.22 10.56
C SER A 21 31.05 -13.50 9.84
N ALA A 22 30.75 -14.55 10.60
CA ALA A 22 30.03 -15.69 10.04
C ALA A 22 28.56 -15.26 9.92
N ASP A 23 28.10 -15.00 8.69
CA ASP A 23 26.68 -14.86 8.41
C ASP A 23 25.99 -16.18 8.77
N LEU A 24 25.27 -16.18 9.90
CA LEU A 24 24.37 -17.26 10.24
C LEU A 24 23.31 -17.31 9.14
N VAL A 25 23.26 -18.42 8.40
CA VAL A 25 22.18 -18.67 7.45
C VAL A 25 20.88 -18.68 8.23
N ALA A 26 20.12 -17.59 8.10
CA ALA A 26 18.80 -17.49 8.70
C ALA A 26 17.95 -18.67 8.18
N PRO A 27 17.11 -19.29 9.03
CA PRO A 27 16.12 -20.24 8.55
C PRO A 27 15.32 -19.61 7.41
N PRO A 28 14.98 -20.36 6.34
CA PRO A 28 14.16 -19.82 5.27
C PRO A 28 12.88 -19.25 5.86
N GLU A 29 12.60 -17.99 5.54
CA GLU A 29 11.38 -17.31 5.99
C GLU A 29 10.17 -18.11 5.48
N PRO A 30 9.17 -18.42 6.34
CA PRO A 30 8.02 -19.19 5.91
C PRO A 30 7.32 -18.47 4.76
N GLU A 31 7.04 -19.18 3.66
CA GLU A 31 6.41 -18.55 2.50
C GLU A 31 5.08 -17.89 2.90
N PRO A 32 4.77 -16.69 2.38
CA PRO A 32 3.52 -16.00 2.71
C PRO A 32 2.32 -16.91 2.44
N LYS A 33 1.51 -17.18 3.48
CA LYS A 33 0.30 -18.00 3.36
C LYS A 33 -0.60 -17.40 2.28
N GLU A 34 -1.01 -18.22 1.31
CA GLU A 34 -1.82 -17.75 0.18
C GLU A 34 -3.15 -17.17 0.69
N GLU A 35 -3.38 -15.89 0.40
CA GLU A 35 -4.56 -15.18 0.87
C GLU A 35 -5.75 -15.45 -0.05
N LYS A 36 -6.67 -16.32 0.40
CA LYS A 36 -7.81 -16.76 -0.40
C LYS A 36 -8.88 -15.67 -0.48
N GLY A 37 -9.54 -15.62 -1.63
CA GLY A 37 -10.71 -14.78 -1.86
C GLY A 37 -10.82 -14.28 -3.28
N ILE A 38 -11.87 -13.50 -3.52
CA ILE A 38 -12.03 -12.67 -4.71
C ILE A 38 -11.70 -11.25 -4.27
N TRP A 39 -10.63 -10.69 -4.83
CA TRP A 39 -10.03 -9.45 -4.34
C TRP A 39 -10.48 -8.22 -5.14
N GLY A 40 -10.63 -7.11 -4.42
CA GLY A 40 -10.92 -5.80 -4.97
C GLY A 40 -10.15 -4.69 -4.26
N ALA A 41 -9.94 -3.59 -4.97
CA ALA A 41 -9.25 -2.41 -4.46
C ALA A 41 -9.73 -1.13 -5.15
N ILE A 42 -9.63 0.00 -4.44
CA ILE A 42 -9.78 1.34 -5.01
C ILE A 42 -8.48 2.11 -4.77
N ALA A 43 -7.99 2.79 -5.80
CA ALA A 43 -6.88 3.73 -5.74
C ALA A 43 -7.35 5.16 -6.05
N TYR A 44 -6.73 6.14 -5.40
CA TYR A 44 -7.08 7.55 -5.50
C TYR A 44 -5.84 8.45 -5.50
N SER A 45 -5.86 9.47 -6.36
CA SER A 45 -4.97 10.64 -6.29
C SER A 45 -5.75 11.82 -5.72
N SER A 46 -5.41 12.20 -4.48
CA SER A 46 -6.01 13.34 -3.79
C SER A 46 -5.64 14.70 -4.40
N VAL A 47 -4.48 14.78 -5.07
CA VAL A 47 -4.00 16.01 -5.72
C VAL A 47 -4.67 16.25 -7.07
N ASP A 48 -4.82 15.21 -7.89
CA ASP A 48 -5.46 15.30 -9.22
C ASP A 48 -6.97 15.04 -9.18
N THR A 49 -7.51 14.60 -8.03
CA THR A 49 -8.90 14.15 -7.86
C THR A 49 -9.29 13.03 -8.84
N LYS A 50 -8.35 12.12 -9.11
CA LYS A 50 -8.50 10.97 -10.03
C LYS A 50 -8.56 9.67 -9.26
N HIS A 51 -9.26 8.67 -9.79
CA HIS A 51 -9.47 7.40 -9.13
C HIS A 51 -9.44 6.24 -10.13
N GLY A 52 -9.21 5.04 -9.62
CA GLY A 52 -9.31 3.78 -10.35
C GLY A 52 -9.69 2.66 -9.39
N PHE A 53 -10.32 1.60 -9.88
CA PHE A 53 -10.73 0.47 -9.06
C PHE A 53 -10.62 -0.84 -9.85
N PHE A 54 -10.46 -1.94 -9.13
CA PHE A 54 -10.52 -3.28 -9.69
C PHE A 54 -11.26 -4.22 -8.74
N TRP A 55 -11.86 -5.27 -9.30
CA TRP A 55 -12.52 -6.35 -8.58
C TRP A 55 -12.41 -7.63 -9.39
N GLY A 56 -12.55 -8.78 -8.75
CA GLY A 56 -12.45 -10.08 -9.43
C GLY A 56 -11.03 -10.63 -9.57
N ALA A 57 -10.04 -10.07 -8.88
CA ALA A 57 -8.68 -10.63 -8.90
C ALA A 57 -8.55 -11.85 -7.99
N ASP A 58 -7.72 -12.81 -8.40
CA ASP A 58 -7.42 -14.00 -7.60
C ASP A 58 -6.44 -13.70 -6.45
N LYS A 59 -5.72 -12.58 -6.53
CA LYS A 59 -4.69 -12.17 -5.56
C LYS A 59 -4.87 -10.73 -5.11
N ARG A 60 -4.64 -10.46 -3.81
CA ARG A 60 -4.71 -9.11 -3.23
C ARG A 60 -3.84 -8.10 -4.01
N GLN A 61 -2.61 -8.49 -4.35
CA GLN A 61 -1.67 -7.59 -5.02
C GLN A 61 -2.10 -7.26 -6.46
N GLU A 62 -2.70 -8.22 -7.18
CA GLU A 62 -3.23 -8.00 -8.52
C GLU A 62 -4.36 -6.96 -8.52
N ALA A 63 -5.31 -7.05 -7.58
CA ALA A 63 -6.35 -6.03 -7.41
C ALA A 63 -5.76 -4.63 -7.13
N LYS A 64 -4.75 -4.56 -6.26
CA LYS A 64 -4.05 -3.31 -5.93
C LYS A 64 -3.35 -2.70 -7.16
N ASP A 65 -2.59 -3.51 -7.90
CA ASP A 65 -1.84 -3.06 -9.08
C ASP A 65 -2.76 -2.61 -10.21
N ALA A 66 -3.86 -3.33 -10.45
CA ALA A 66 -4.87 -2.95 -11.42
C ALA A 66 -5.58 -1.63 -11.05
N ALA A 67 -6.00 -1.47 -9.79
CA ALA A 67 -6.62 -0.23 -9.32
C ALA A 67 -5.68 0.97 -9.43
N MET A 68 -4.41 0.80 -9.05
CA MET A 68 -3.33 1.81 -9.20
C MET A 68 -3.17 2.23 -10.67
N LYS A 69 -2.96 1.26 -11.56
CA LYS A 69 -2.80 1.48 -13.00
C LYS A 69 -4.01 2.21 -13.60
N TYR A 70 -5.22 1.91 -13.15
CA TYR A 70 -6.43 2.60 -13.64
C TYR A 70 -6.54 4.03 -13.11
N CYS A 71 -6.09 4.30 -11.88
CA CYS A 71 -5.98 5.68 -11.34
C CYS A 71 -4.96 6.51 -12.13
N GLU A 72 -3.80 5.92 -12.47
CA GLU A 72 -2.76 6.54 -13.27
C GLU A 72 -3.25 6.82 -14.70
N ASN A 73 -3.90 5.85 -15.35
CA ASN A 73 -4.52 6.00 -16.66
C ASN A 73 -5.64 7.08 -16.68
N ALA A 74 -6.32 7.32 -15.56
CA ALA A 74 -7.28 8.42 -15.42
C ALA A 74 -6.61 9.81 -15.30
N GLY A 75 -5.28 9.86 -15.31
CA GLY A 75 -4.45 11.07 -15.20
C GLY A 75 -4.00 11.39 -13.78
N GLY A 76 -4.08 10.44 -12.85
CA GLY A 76 -3.61 10.61 -11.48
C GLY A 76 -2.09 10.44 -11.37
N LYS A 77 -1.43 11.39 -10.71
CA LYS A 77 0.03 11.45 -10.50
C LYS A 77 0.43 11.09 -9.06
N GLY A 78 -0.49 11.28 -8.11
CA GLY A 78 -0.36 10.90 -6.71
C GLY A 78 -1.24 9.72 -6.31
N CYS A 79 -1.43 8.75 -7.21
CA CYS A 79 -2.28 7.59 -6.94
C CYS A 79 -1.73 6.74 -5.79
N THR A 80 -2.62 6.32 -4.90
CA THR A 80 -2.35 5.37 -3.80
C THR A 80 -3.56 4.46 -3.62
N VAL A 81 -3.36 3.22 -3.19
CA VAL A 81 -4.48 2.33 -2.81
C VAL A 81 -5.08 2.83 -1.50
N VAL A 82 -6.37 3.16 -1.51
CA VAL A 82 -7.09 3.76 -0.37
C VAL A 82 -8.08 2.80 0.30
N THR A 83 -8.51 1.75 -0.38
CA THR A 83 -9.22 0.62 0.26
C THR A 83 -8.93 -0.68 -0.48
N VAL A 84 -8.88 -1.77 0.27
CA VAL A 84 -8.74 -3.16 -0.20
C VAL A 84 -9.83 -3.98 0.50
N PHE A 85 -10.45 -4.88 -0.23
CA PHE A 85 -11.62 -5.64 0.21
C PHE A 85 -11.64 -7.00 -0.48
N ARG A 86 -12.32 -7.99 0.13
CA ARG A 86 -12.40 -9.35 -0.41
C ARG A 86 -13.75 -10.00 -0.16
N ASN A 87 -14.19 -10.81 -1.11
CA ASN A 87 -15.19 -11.84 -0.88
C ASN A 87 -14.53 -13.20 -0.67
N HIS A 88 -15.31 -14.14 -0.13
CA HIS A 88 -15.02 -15.56 -0.21
C HIS A 88 -15.09 -16.01 -1.68
N ARG A 89 -14.17 -16.87 -2.12
CA ARG A 89 -14.32 -17.58 -3.41
C ARG A 89 -15.29 -18.76 -3.25
N HIS A 90 -15.16 -19.49 -2.14
CA HIS A 90 -16.14 -20.42 -1.60
C HIS A 90 -16.40 -20.08 -0.12
N TRP A 91 -17.62 -20.28 0.38
CA TRP A 91 -18.05 -19.89 1.74
C TRP A 91 -17.28 -20.57 2.90
N THR A 92 -16.39 -21.51 2.58
CA THR A 92 -15.47 -22.20 3.50
C THR A 92 -14.02 -21.71 3.40
N ASP A 93 -13.72 -20.74 2.53
CA ASP A 93 -12.35 -20.26 2.27
C ASP A 93 -11.85 -19.27 3.33
N ASP A 94 -11.98 -19.62 4.61
CA ASP A 94 -11.20 -18.95 5.65
C ASP A 94 -9.73 -19.35 5.48
N ASP A 95 -8.86 -18.35 5.28
CA ASP A 95 -7.42 -18.53 5.20
C ASP A 95 -6.71 -18.23 6.52
N GLU A 96 -7.46 -17.89 7.58
CA GLU A 96 -6.98 -17.56 8.92
C GLU A 96 -5.95 -16.39 8.93
N THR A 97 -5.89 -15.59 7.87
CA THR A 97 -4.98 -14.42 7.79
C THR A 97 -5.45 -13.24 8.65
N GLY A 98 -6.67 -13.31 9.18
CA GLY A 98 -7.32 -12.23 9.92
C GLY A 98 -7.80 -11.06 9.05
N PHE A 99 -7.61 -11.11 7.74
CA PHE A 99 -8.14 -10.07 6.84
C PHE A 99 -9.67 -10.23 6.71
N PRO A 100 -10.46 -9.15 6.88
CA PRO A 100 -11.92 -9.26 6.92
C PRO A 100 -12.54 -9.52 5.54
N TYR A 101 -13.54 -10.40 5.46
CA TYR A 101 -14.32 -10.69 4.25
C TYR A 101 -15.40 -9.64 3.96
N LYS A 102 -15.01 -8.38 4.10
CA LYS A 102 -15.74 -7.21 3.63
C LYS A 102 -15.64 -7.20 2.11
N HIS A 103 -16.74 -7.44 1.41
CA HIS A 103 -16.75 -7.64 -0.04
C HIS A 103 -17.26 -6.43 -0.83
N CYS A 104 -17.55 -5.30 -0.18
CA CYS A 104 -17.81 -4.03 -0.82
C CYS A 104 -16.84 -2.94 -0.34
N GLY A 105 -16.36 -2.10 -1.24
CA GLY A 105 -15.55 -0.91 -0.96
C GLY A 105 -16.16 0.35 -1.58
N ALA A 106 -15.93 1.50 -0.95
CA ALA A 106 -16.41 2.79 -1.47
C ALA A 106 -15.38 3.92 -1.24
N LEU A 107 -15.48 4.94 -2.08
CA LEU A 107 -14.74 6.20 -2.03
C LEU A 107 -15.73 7.36 -2.05
N ALA A 108 -15.67 8.24 -1.05
CA ALA A 108 -16.36 9.51 -1.00
C ALA A 108 -15.36 10.67 -1.18
N VAL A 109 -15.82 11.76 -1.79
CA VAL A 109 -15.06 13.00 -1.97
C VAL A 109 -15.95 14.21 -1.67
N ALA A 110 -15.36 15.30 -1.20
CA ALA A 110 -16.08 16.56 -1.02
C ALA A 110 -16.76 17.01 -2.32
N LYS A 111 -17.97 17.57 -2.22
CA LYS A 111 -18.74 17.99 -3.41
C LYS A 111 -18.06 19.10 -4.19
N GLU A 112 -17.38 20.00 -3.49
CA GLU A 112 -16.67 21.16 -4.02
C GLU A 112 -15.15 20.98 -3.91
N LYS A 113 -14.42 21.30 -4.98
CA LYS A 113 -12.95 21.32 -4.98
C LYS A 113 -12.47 22.66 -4.44
N GLN A 114 -11.82 22.66 -3.27
CA GLN A 114 -11.19 23.86 -2.72
C GLN A 114 -9.92 24.18 -3.54
N SER A 115 -9.75 25.43 -3.95
CA SER A 115 -8.66 25.88 -4.83
C SER A 115 -7.27 25.72 -4.20
N ASP A 116 -7.18 25.98 -2.89
CA ASP A 116 -5.92 26.15 -2.16
C ASP A 116 -5.71 25.09 -1.06
N ARG A 117 -6.50 24.01 -1.09
CA ARG A 117 -6.44 22.90 -0.12
C ARG A 117 -6.65 21.56 -0.80
N LEU A 118 -6.10 20.50 -0.20
CA LEU A 118 -6.43 19.13 -0.58
C LEU A 118 -7.94 18.93 -0.43
N THR A 119 -8.57 18.33 -1.45
CA THR A 119 -10.00 18.02 -1.43
C THR A 119 -10.25 16.93 -0.39
N PRO A 120 -11.12 17.12 0.62
CA PRO A 120 -11.45 16.07 1.57
C PRO A 120 -12.02 14.83 0.87
N TRP A 121 -11.65 13.67 1.39
CA TRP A 121 -12.04 12.36 0.86
C TRP A 121 -12.02 11.33 1.98
N GLY A 122 -12.73 10.23 1.78
CA GLY A 122 -12.76 9.10 2.69
C GLY A 122 -13.02 7.81 1.91
N ALA A 123 -12.40 6.72 2.31
CA ALA A 123 -12.61 5.41 1.70
C ALA A 123 -12.71 4.34 2.79
N ASN A 124 -13.53 3.31 2.57
CA ASN A 124 -13.67 2.21 3.50
C ASN A 124 -14.14 0.93 2.78
N SER A 125 -14.29 -0.16 3.53
CA SER A 125 -14.93 -1.39 3.09
C SER A 125 -15.86 -1.95 4.15
N ALA A 126 -16.87 -2.70 3.72
CA ALA A 126 -17.88 -3.32 4.58
C ALA A 126 -18.48 -4.58 3.94
N GLU A 127 -19.38 -5.24 4.69
CA GLU A 127 -20.15 -6.40 4.22
C GLU A 127 -21.32 -6.00 3.30
N THR A 128 -21.77 -4.74 3.32
CA THR A 128 -22.74 -4.26 2.34
C THR A 128 -22.23 -3.02 1.62
N ARG A 129 -22.73 -2.78 0.41
CA ARG A 129 -22.49 -1.53 -0.31
C ARG A 129 -22.86 -0.32 0.54
N ARG A 130 -24.01 -0.38 1.22
CA ARG A 130 -24.53 0.74 2.02
C ARG A 130 -23.59 1.09 3.16
N ASP A 131 -23.16 0.10 3.93
CA ASP A 131 -22.24 0.33 5.05
C ASP A 131 -20.88 0.84 4.55
N ALA A 132 -20.41 0.39 3.38
CA ALA A 132 -19.17 0.89 2.78
C ALA A 132 -19.32 2.37 2.35
N GLU A 133 -20.44 2.73 1.72
CA GLU A 133 -20.79 4.11 1.35
C GLU A 133 -20.92 5.02 2.59
N ASP A 134 -21.69 4.60 3.60
CA ASP A 134 -21.92 5.35 4.84
C ASP A 134 -20.60 5.56 5.62
N LEU A 135 -19.72 4.54 5.70
CA LEU A 135 -18.39 4.66 6.31
C LEU A 135 -17.43 5.56 5.50
N ALA A 136 -17.49 5.51 4.17
CA ALA A 136 -16.67 6.37 3.32
C ALA A 136 -17.10 7.85 3.42
N LEU A 137 -18.41 8.12 3.44
CA LEU A 137 -18.98 9.45 3.70
C LEU A 137 -18.55 9.95 5.08
N HIS A 138 -18.77 9.17 6.15
CA HIS A 138 -18.38 9.57 7.50
C HIS A 138 -16.89 9.94 7.62
N ALA A 139 -16.00 9.16 7.00
CA ALA A 139 -14.57 9.46 6.95
C ALA A 139 -14.24 10.75 6.17
N CYS A 140 -14.97 11.04 5.08
CA CYS A 140 -14.80 12.25 4.28
C CYS A 140 -15.31 13.51 5.00
N GLU A 141 -16.48 13.40 5.64
CA GLU A 141 -17.20 14.51 6.27
C GLU A 141 -16.63 14.88 7.64
N ALA A 142 -15.74 14.06 8.21
CA ALA A 142 -14.94 14.38 9.40
C ALA A 142 -14.12 15.69 9.26
N ALA A 143 -13.86 16.14 8.03
CA ALA A 143 -13.24 17.44 7.73
C ALA A 143 -14.21 18.64 7.78
N GLY A 144 -15.49 18.43 8.07
CA GLY A 144 -16.52 19.48 8.13
C GLY A 144 -17.03 19.96 6.77
N THR A 145 -16.89 19.14 5.73
CA THR A 145 -17.36 19.43 4.35
C THR A 145 -18.37 18.41 3.89
N GLU A 146 -19.41 18.84 3.17
CA GLU A 146 -20.39 17.92 2.57
C GLU A 146 -19.73 17.06 1.47
N CYS A 147 -19.89 15.74 1.55
CA CYS A 147 -19.30 14.80 0.61
C CYS A 147 -20.34 14.12 -0.28
N LYS A 148 -19.86 13.35 -1.25
CA LYS A 148 -20.66 12.45 -2.09
C LYS A 148 -19.85 11.19 -2.41
N ILE A 149 -20.54 10.08 -2.62
CA ILE A 149 -19.93 8.88 -3.19
C ILE A 149 -19.38 9.22 -4.57
N ARG A 150 -18.08 8.95 -4.75
CA ARG A 150 -17.36 9.06 -6.02
C ARG A 150 -17.36 7.72 -6.75
N GLU A 151 -17.17 6.64 -6.01
CA GLU A 151 -17.09 5.28 -6.52
C GLU A 151 -17.52 4.29 -5.45
N TRP A 152 -18.12 3.17 -5.87
CA TRP A 152 -18.34 1.99 -5.03
C TRP A 152 -18.21 0.74 -5.89
N VAL A 153 -17.77 -0.35 -5.29
CA VAL A 153 -17.54 -1.62 -6.00
C VAL A 153 -17.66 -2.77 -5.01
N CYS A 154 -18.19 -3.90 -5.46
CA CYS A 154 -18.22 -5.15 -4.70
C CYS A 154 -17.58 -6.28 -5.52
N THR A 155 -17.02 -7.27 -4.82
CA THR A 155 -16.40 -8.50 -5.34
C THR A 155 -17.33 -9.70 -5.23
#